data_AF-A0AAW5I072-F1
#
_entry.id   AF-A0AAW5I072-F1
#
_cell.length_a   1.000
_cell.length_b   1.000
_cell.length_c   1.000
_cell.angle_alpha   90.00
_cell.angle_beta   90.00
_cell.angle_gamma   90.00
#
_symmetry.space_group_name_H-M   'P 1'
#
loop_
_entity.id
_entity.type
_entity.pdbx_description
1 polymer ?
#
loop_
_entity_poly.entity_id
_entity_poly.type
_entity_poly.pdbx_seq_one_letter_code
_entity_poly.pdbx_strand_id
1 'polypeptide(L)'
;ASFQRGRWFERIDAGATLTAAMHMEVATQDSAVDSDGDGLPDVWEREGVTLHDGTVMPLDQWGADPERPDLFLQLNWMNSQWQQAGCDTPGADTDACAQMSVASYRPHRDILQQLVDRFDQYGVNLHIDAGDTYTNIANYPTRHGGQTEAYAPYYFEGTIPGMKLVENIDTILGARAAVFRVGVIGDQMQRGHWGTGLALVADNSFY
;
A
#
# COMPACT_ATOMS: atom_id res chain seq x y z
N ALA A 1 -6.25 -0.96 -26.31
CA ALA A 1 -5.28 -0.12 -27.04
C ALA A 1 -5.06 -0.70 -28.45
N SER A 2 -5.44 0.02 -29.50
CA SER A 2 -5.13 -0.36 -30.88
C SER A 2 -3.90 0.43 -31.34
N PHE A 3 -2.79 -0.27 -31.61
CA PHE A 3 -1.63 0.33 -32.25
C PHE A 3 -1.82 0.26 -33.77
N GLN A 4 -2.09 1.39 -34.43
CA GLN A 4 -1.93 1.46 -35.88
C GLN A 4 -0.46 1.73 -36.22
N ARG A 5 0.23 0.71 -36.73
CA ARG A 5 1.56 0.87 -37.33
C ARG A 5 1.43 1.49 -38.72
N GLY A 6 1.69 2.79 -38.84
CA GLY A 6 2.02 3.40 -40.12
C GLY A 6 3.41 2.94 -40.56
N ARG A 7 3.49 2.19 -41.67
CA ARG A 7 4.75 1.85 -42.33
C ARG A 7 5.01 2.87 -43.44
N TRP A 8 5.99 3.72 -43.25
CA TRP A 8 6.48 4.64 -44.29
C TRP A 8 7.61 3.94 -45.05
N PHE A 9 7.44 3.75 -46.36
CA PHE A 9 8.52 3.31 -47.26
C PHE A 9 8.82 4.46 -48.20
N GLU A 10 9.88 5.21 -47.93
CA GLU A 10 10.49 6.08 -48.93
C GLU A 10 11.98 5.71 -49.02
N ARG A 11 12.46 5.51 -50.25
CA ARG A 11 13.86 5.16 -50.49
C ARG A 11 14.70 6.43 -50.31
N ILE A 12 15.59 6.40 -49.32
CA ILE A 12 16.49 7.51 -48.99
C ILE A 12 17.82 7.30 -49.73
N ASP A 13 18.22 8.26 -50.54
CA ASP A 13 19.52 8.23 -51.22
C ASP A 13 20.68 8.49 -50.24
N ALA A 14 21.87 7.97 -50.58
CA ALA A 14 23.05 8.10 -49.74
C ALA A 14 23.43 9.58 -49.52
N GLY A 15 23.36 10.04 -48.27
CA GLY A 15 23.67 11.41 -47.86
C GLY A 15 22.47 12.29 -47.52
N ALA A 16 21.23 11.79 -47.67
CA ALA A 16 20.03 12.52 -47.26
C ALA A 16 19.68 12.28 -45.78
N THR A 17 19.22 13.34 -45.11
CA THR A 17 18.78 13.31 -43.72
C THR A 17 17.27 13.09 -43.65
N LEU A 18 16.85 12.03 -42.95
CA LEU A 18 15.44 11.84 -42.59
C LEU A 18 15.13 12.59 -41.30
N THR A 19 14.12 13.45 -41.30
CA THR A 19 13.58 14.05 -40.08
C THR A 19 12.16 13.53 -39.89
N ALA A 20 11.99 12.64 -38.92
CA ALA A 20 10.67 12.18 -38.49
C ALA A 20 10.24 13.03 -37.28
N ALA A 21 9.13 13.74 -37.40
CA ALA A 21 8.48 14.40 -36.27
C ALA A 21 7.30 13.53 -35.84
N MET A 22 7.29 13.12 -34.57
CA MET A 22 6.14 12.47 -33.97
C MET A 22 5.33 13.51 -33.19
N HIS A 23 4.05 13.66 -33.52
CA HIS A 23 3.12 14.44 -32.72
C HIS A 23 2.36 13.45 -31.84
N MET A 24 2.58 13.52 -30.52
CA MET A 24 1.77 12.80 -29.54
C MET A 24 0.76 13.78 -28.96
N GLU A 25 -0.51 13.60 -29.34
CA GLU A 25 -1.62 14.16 -28.58
C GLU A 25 -1.94 13.19 -27.45
N VAL A 26 -1.66 13.60 -26.21
CA VAL A 26 -2.18 12.94 -25.01
C VAL A 26 -3.43 13.72 -24.62
N ALA A 27 -4.59 13.20 -24.98
CA ALA A 27 -5.84 13.68 -24.42
C ALA A 27 -5.94 13.13 -22.99
N THR A 28 -5.69 13.97 -21.99
CA THR A 28 -6.05 13.67 -20.60
C THR A 28 -7.57 13.54 -20.58
N GLN A 29 -8.10 12.37 -20.20
CA GLN A 29 -9.52 12.30 -19.88
C GLN A 29 -9.75 13.20 -18.67
N ASP A 30 -10.85 13.97 -18.63
CA ASP A 30 -11.22 14.79 -17.45
C ASP A 30 -11.26 13.94 -16.16
N SER A 31 -11.38 12.62 -16.29
CA SER A 31 -11.28 11.63 -15.20
C SER A 31 -9.86 11.41 -14.65
N ALA A 32 -8.85 12.12 -15.13
CA ALA A 32 -7.47 12.05 -14.66
C ALA A 32 -6.98 13.37 -14.05
N VAL A 33 -7.88 14.34 -13.88
CA VAL A 33 -7.60 15.53 -13.07
C VAL A 33 -7.41 15.08 -11.62
N ASP A 34 -6.31 15.52 -11.03
CA ASP A 34 -5.88 15.30 -9.64
C ASP A 34 -5.42 16.69 -9.18
N SER A 35 -6.30 17.38 -8.45
CA SER A 35 -6.18 18.80 -8.15
C SER A 35 -5.20 19.08 -6.99
N ASP A 36 -5.03 18.13 -6.08
CA ASP A 36 -4.18 18.26 -4.90
C ASP A 36 -2.84 17.50 -5.01
N GLY A 37 -2.71 16.64 -6.02
CA GLY A 37 -1.49 15.95 -6.41
C GLY A 37 -1.16 14.73 -5.55
N ASP A 38 -2.15 14.10 -4.93
CA ASP A 38 -1.97 12.92 -4.07
C ASP A 38 -1.94 11.58 -4.85
N GLY A 39 -2.27 11.62 -6.14
CA GLY A 39 -2.33 10.48 -7.04
C GLY A 39 -3.71 9.80 -7.14
N LEU A 40 -4.73 10.37 -6.51
CA LEU A 40 -6.13 10.01 -6.66
C LEU A 40 -6.80 11.01 -7.62
N PRO A 41 -7.45 10.54 -8.70
CA PRO A 41 -8.21 11.45 -9.53
C PRO A 41 -9.42 12.02 -8.77
N ASP A 42 -9.67 13.31 -8.95
CA ASP A 42 -10.80 14.05 -8.35
C ASP A 42 -12.14 13.31 -8.47
N VAL A 43 -12.36 12.61 -9.60
CA VAL A 43 -13.62 11.89 -9.86
C VAL A 43 -13.75 10.66 -8.98
N TRP A 44 -12.64 9.99 -8.64
CA TRP A 44 -12.64 8.87 -7.71
C TRP A 44 -12.98 9.33 -6.30
N GLU A 45 -12.48 10.48 -5.90
CA GLU A 45 -12.74 11.04 -4.57
C GLU A 45 -14.18 11.55 -4.44
N ARG A 46 -14.77 12.10 -5.51
CA ARG A 46 -16.17 12.59 -5.50
C ARG A 46 -17.23 11.50 -5.68
N GLU A 47 -16.92 10.43 -6.40
CA GLU A 47 -17.92 9.43 -6.83
C GLU A 47 -17.57 7.99 -6.44
N GLY A 48 -16.36 7.76 -5.90
CA GLY A 48 -15.79 6.44 -5.73
C GLY A 48 -15.23 5.85 -7.03
N VAL A 49 -14.63 4.66 -6.91
CA VAL A 49 -14.06 3.94 -8.06
C VAL A 49 -14.42 2.46 -7.98
N THR A 50 -14.64 1.84 -9.14
CA THR A 50 -14.68 0.37 -9.27
C THR A 50 -13.40 -0.10 -9.92
N LEU A 51 -12.65 -0.95 -9.20
CA LEU A 51 -11.38 -1.51 -9.64
C LEU A 51 -11.56 -2.59 -10.70
N HIS A 52 -10.46 -2.97 -11.34
CA HIS A 52 -10.44 -3.96 -12.42
C HIS A 52 -10.92 -5.36 -12.00
N ASP A 53 -10.86 -5.68 -10.71
CA ASP A 53 -11.35 -6.94 -10.12
C ASP A 53 -12.82 -6.86 -9.68
N GLY A 54 -13.47 -5.71 -9.89
CA GLY A 54 -14.85 -5.45 -9.47
C GLY A 54 -15.00 -4.89 -8.05
N THR A 55 -13.90 -4.68 -7.32
CA THR A 55 -13.95 -4.09 -5.98
C THR A 55 -14.41 -2.63 -6.07
N VAL A 56 -15.49 -2.28 -5.35
CA VAL A 56 -15.99 -0.90 -5.25
C VAL A 56 -15.36 -0.21 -4.05
N MET A 57 -14.79 0.97 -4.28
CA MET A 57 -14.19 1.83 -3.26
C MET A 57 -14.92 3.18 -3.26
N PRO A 58 -15.91 3.39 -2.38
CA PRO A 58 -16.65 4.65 -2.25
C PRO A 58 -15.81 5.68 -1.47
N LEU A 59 -14.78 6.23 -2.11
CA LEU A 59 -13.84 7.17 -1.48
C LEU A 59 -14.54 8.44 -0.94
N ASP A 60 -15.60 8.86 -1.63
CA ASP A 60 -16.52 9.94 -1.24
C ASP A 60 -17.12 9.71 0.15
N GLN A 61 -17.39 8.46 0.50
CA GLN A 61 -17.94 8.06 1.81
C GLN A 61 -16.86 7.80 2.85
N TRP A 62 -15.62 7.63 2.42
CA TRP A 62 -14.46 7.37 3.27
C TRP A 62 -13.81 8.65 3.79
N GLY A 63 -14.16 9.80 3.20
CA GLY A 63 -13.69 11.11 3.59
C GLY A 63 -12.56 11.63 2.72
N ALA A 64 -12.47 11.17 1.47
CA ALA A 64 -11.57 11.76 0.48
C ALA A 64 -12.00 13.19 0.10
N ASP A 65 -11.05 14.03 -0.29
CA ASP A 65 -11.22 15.47 -0.52
C ASP A 65 -10.35 15.94 -1.71
N PRO A 66 -10.95 16.23 -2.88
CA PRO A 66 -10.21 16.63 -4.07
C PRO A 66 -9.38 17.91 -3.97
N GLU A 67 -9.55 18.69 -2.91
CA GLU A 67 -8.78 19.92 -2.67
C GLU A 67 -7.69 19.73 -1.60
N ARG A 68 -7.54 18.52 -1.05
CA ARG A 68 -6.67 18.25 0.08
C ARG A 68 -6.09 16.81 0.03
N PRO A 69 -4.75 16.67 -0.07
CA PRO A 69 -4.14 15.36 -0.33
C PRO A 69 -4.58 14.27 0.65
N ASP A 70 -5.05 13.15 0.13
CA ASP A 70 -5.41 11.97 0.90
C ASP A 70 -4.30 10.91 0.87
N LEU A 71 -4.15 10.20 1.98
CA LEU A 71 -3.26 9.06 2.09
C LEU A 71 -3.98 7.90 2.75
N PHE A 72 -4.36 6.90 1.96
CA PHE A 72 -4.93 5.65 2.47
C PHE A 72 -3.83 4.67 2.84
N LEU A 73 -3.74 4.37 4.13
CA LEU A 73 -2.73 3.48 4.71
C LEU A 73 -3.40 2.25 5.34
N GLN A 74 -2.99 1.07 4.88
CA GLN A 74 -3.29 -0.18 5.56
C GLN A 74 -2.08 -0.63 6.37
N LEU A 75 -2.25 -0.84 7.68
CA LEU A 75 -1.22 -1.34 8.56
C LEU A 75 -1.52 -2.78 8.97
N ASN A 76 -0.59 -3.67 8.66
CA ASN A 76 -0.61 -5.08 9.02
C ASN A 76 0.55 -5.35 9.98
N TRP A 77 0.42 -6.36 10.85
CA TRP A 77 1.54 -6.76 11.70
C TRP A 77 1.50 -8.24 12.04
N MET A 78 2.66 -8.72 12.50
CA MET A 78 2.87 -10.12 12.79
C MET A 78 2.11 -10.61 14.02
N ASN A 79 1.75 -11.89 13.98
CA ASN A 79 1.51 -12.68 15.17
C ASN A 79 2.75 -12.71 16.08
N SER A 80 2.54 -12.83 17.39
CA SER A 80 3.64 -13.24 18.26
C SER A 80 4.02 -14.70 17.95
N GLN A 81 5.27 -15.08 18.24
CA GLN A 81 5.69 -16.48 18.14
C GLN A 81 4.77 -17.39 18.96
N TRP A 82 4.38 -16.93 20.16
CA TRP A 82 3.49 -17.62 21.07
C TRP A 82 2.09 -17.87 20.47
N GLN A 83 1.47 -16.84 19.88
CA GLN A 83 0.17 -17.00 19.19
C GLN A 83 0.29 -17.94 17.98
N GLN A 84 1.36 -17.79 17.19
CA GLN A 84 1.57 -18.63 16.01
C GLN A 84 1.73 -20.12 16.35
N ALA A 85 2.28 -20.44 17.52
CA ALA A 85 2.36 -21.82 17.99
C ALA A 85 1.05 -22.36 18.58
N GLY A 86 -0.03 -21.57 18.58
CA GLY A 86 -1.34 -21.97 19.11
C GLY A 86 -1.41 -21.98 20.63
N CYS A 87 -0.51 -21.26 21.31
CA CYS A 87 -0.46 -21.23 22.77
C CYS A 87 -1.66 -20.53 23.42
N ASP A 88 -2.48 -19.81 22.64
CA ASP A 88 -3.76 -19.22 23.01
C ASP A 88 -4.92 -20.24 23.01
N THR A 89 -4.67 -21.48 22.58
CA THR A 89 -5.71 -22.51 22.50
C THR A 89 -5.75 -23.41 23.74
N PRO A 90 -6.93 -23.93 24.12
CA PRO A 90 -7.04 -24.89 25.20
C PRO A 90 -6.23 -26.17 24.93
N GLY A 91 -5.39 -26.57 25.89
CA GLY A 91 -4.58 -27.79 25.80
C GLY A 91 -3.19 -27.59 25.19
N ALA A 92 -2.75 -26.34 25.00
CA ALA A 92 -1.39 -26.03 24.58
C ALA A 92 -0.34 -26.55 25.57
N ASP A 93 0.81 -26.96 25.05
CA ASP A 93 1.97 -27.40 25.84
C ASP A 93 2.58 -26.19 26.57
N THR A 94 2.36 -26.13 27.89
CA THR A 94 2.79 -25.00 28.72
C THR A 94 4.32 -24.83 28.74
N ASP A 95 5.08 -25.91 28.67
CA ASP A 95 6.54 -25.87 28.73
C ASP A 95 7.11 -25.36 27.41
N ALA A 96 6.55 -25.79 26.28
CA ALA A 96 6.90 -25.26 24.97
C ALA A 96 6.53 -23.78 24.84
N CYS A 97 5.33 -23.40 25.29
CA CYS A 97 4.85 -22.02 25.21
C CYS A 97 5.66 -21.04 26.08
N ALA A 98 6.19 -21.48 27.22
CA ALA A 98 7.02 -20.65 28.10
C ALA A 98 8.34 -20.19 27.46
N GLN A 99 8.80 -20.87 26.40
CA GLN A 99 10.03 -20.52 25.67
C GLN A 99 9.79 -19.57 24.48
N MET A 100 8.53 -19.23 24.19
CA MET A 100 8.18 -18.45 23.00
C MET A 100 8.01 -16.96 23.32
N SER A 101 8.37 -16.12 22.36
CA SER A 101 8.18 -14.68 22.46
C SER A 101 6.69 -14.32 22.43
N VAL A 102 6.27 -13.49 23.39
CA VAL A 102 4.95 -12.86 23.47
C VAL A 102 4.97 -11.42 22.95
N ALA A 103 6.01 -11.05 22.20
CA ALA A 103 6.16 -9.70 21.65
C ALA A 103 4.91 -9.29 20.85
N SER A 104 4.41 -8.08 21.11
CA SER A 104 3.31 -7.49 20.37
C SER A 104 3.86 -6.48 19.37
N TYR A 105 3.60 -6.73 18.09
CA TYR A 105 3.89 -5.80 16.99
C TYR A 105 2.75 -4.82 16.72
N ARG A 106 1.64 -4.94 17.47
CA ARG A 106 0.48 -4.06 17.35
C ARG A 106 0.85 -2.62 17.75
N PRO A 107 0.62 -1.62 16.88
CA PRO A 107 0.80 -0.22 17.24
C PRO A 107 -0.24 0.23 18.26
N HIS A 108 0.13 1.18 19.11
CA HIS A 108 -0.80 1.76 20.08
C HIS A 108 -1.80 2.69 19.37
N ARG A 109 -3.08 2.63 19.76
CA ARG A 109 -4.14 3.47 19.16
C ARG A 109 -3.81 4.96 19.20
N ASP A 110 -3.33 5.43 20.35
CA ASP A 110 -2.98 6.85 20.52
C ASP A 110 -1.82 7.30 19.63
N ILE A 111 -0.90 6.40 19.25
CA ILE A 111 0.19 6.72 18.32
C ILE A 111 -0.37 6.85 16.89
N LEU A 112 -1.31 5.99 16.51
CA LEU A 112 -1.98 6.11 15.21
C LEU A 112 -2.80 7.39 15.13
N GLN A 113 -3.51 7.76 16.20
CA GLN A 113 -4.20 9.06 16.24
C GLN A 113 -3.23 10.24 16.15
N GLN A 114 -2.12 10.21 16.90
CA GLN A 114 -1.09 11.25 16.79
C GLN A 114 -0.49 11.35 15.39
N LEU A 115 -0.38 10.23 14.66
CA LEU A 115 0.06 10.23 13.27
C LEU A 115 -0.95 10.94 12.37
N VAL A 116 -2.25 10.63 12.52
CA VAL A 116 -3.33 11.34 11.80
C VAL A 116 -3.27 12.85 12.09
N ASP A 117 -3.23 13.23 13.37
CA ASP A 117 -3.15 14.63 13.79
C ASP A 117 -1.90 15.33 13.25
N ARG A 118 -0.80 14.58 13.11
CA ARG A 118 0.47 15.12 12.59
C ARG A 118 0.40 15.37 11.09
N PHE A 119 -0.20 14.46 10.32
CA PHE A 119 -0.43 14.66 8.89
C PHE A 119 -1.43 15.82 8.65
N ASP A 120 -2.43 15.93 9.53
CA ASP A 120 -3.41 17.00 9.46
C ASP A 120 -2.78 18.39 9.60
N GLN A 121 -1.80 18.54 10.50
CA GLN A 121 -1.01 19.77 10.65
C GLN A 121 -0.25 20.19 9.38
N TYR A 122 -0.01 19.27 8.45
CA TYR A 122 0.64 19.52 7.17
C TYR A 122 -0.34 19.56 5.99
N GLY A 123 -1.65 19.56 6.27
CA GLY A 123 -2.68 19.63 5.25
C GLY A 123 -2.91 18.32 4.51
N VAL A 124 -2.47 17.17 5.04
CA VAL A 124 -2.72 15.85 4.43
C VAL A 124 -3.78 15.10 5.25
N ASN A 125 -4.77 14.52 4.59
CA ASN A 125 -5.78 13.65 5.17
C ASN A 125 -5.24 12.21 5.24
N LEU A 126 -4.78 11.79 6.42
CA LEU A 126 -4.32 10.42 6.60
C LEU A 126 -5.47 9.50 7.02
N HIS A 127 -5.77 8.51 6.20
CA HIS A 127 -6.82 7.49 6.39
C HIS A 127 -6.18 6.15 6.73
N ILE A 128 -6.38 5.64 7.95
CA ILE A 128 -5.71 4.41 8.44
C ILE A 128 -6.72 3.26 8.57
N ASP A 129 -6.38 2.11 7.99
CA ASP A 129 -6.95 0.80 8.29
C ASP A 129 -5.91 -0.04 9.04
N ALA A 130 -6.07 -0.14 10.37
CA ALA A 130 -5.29 -1.03 11.24
C ALA A 130 -6.20 -2.11 11.87
N GLY A 131 -7.20 -2.59 11.11
CA GLY A 131 -8.12 -3.62 11.55
C GLY A 131 -8.96 -3.19 12.76
N ASP A 132 -9.18 -4.12 13.69
CA ASP A 132 -9.92 -3.83 14.93
C ASP A 132 -9.21 -2.92 15.92
N THR A 133 -7.91 -2.71 15.70
CA THR A 133 -7.13 -1.85 16.58
C THR A 133 -7.49 -0.39 16.37
N TYR A 134 -7.54 0.09 15.13
CA TYR A 134 -7.80 1.49 14.83
C TYR A 134 -8.25 1.67 13.38
N THR A 135 -9.23 2.55 13.17
CA THR A 135 -9.48 3.16 11.87
C THR A 135 -10.16 4.50 12.07
N ASN A 136 -9.78 5.49 11.25
CA ASN A 136 -10.45 6.78 11.13
C ASN A 136 -11.19 6.93 9.78
N ILE A 137 -11.23 5.86 8.97
CA ILE A 137 -11.92 5.86 7.68
C ILE A 137 -13.43 5.81 7.94
N ALA A 138 -14.15 6.82 7.45
CA ALA A 138 -15.59 6.90 7.61
C ALA A 138 -16.28 5.80 6.78
N ASN A 139 -17.41 5.28 7.27
CA ASN A 139 -18.24 4.31 6.55
C ASN A 139 -17.46 3.11 5.96
N TYR A 140 -16.47 2.61 6.70
CA TYR A 140 -15.56 1.55 6.26
C TYR A 140 -15.84 0.23 7.00
N PRO A 141 -16.76 -0.62 6.51
CA PRO A 141 -17.26 -1.78 7.26
C PRO A 141 -16.30 -2.98 7.22
N THR A 142 -15.55 -3.15 6.14
CA THR A 142 -14.65 -4.29 5.95
C THR A 142 -13.22 -3.81 6.11
N ARG A 143 -12.53 -4.33 7.13
CA ARG A 143 -11.15 -3.97 7.45
C ARG A 143 -10.21 -5.06 6.98
N HIS A 144 -9.05 -4.64 6.50
CA HIS A 144 -8.05 -5.50 5.89
C HIS A 144 -6.69 -5.36 6.58
N GLY A 145 -6.48 -4.28 7.35
CA GLY A 145 -5.33 -4.15 8.25
C GLY A 145 -5.49 -5.00 9.51
N GLY A 146 -4.47 -4.98 10.37
CA GLY A 146 -4.49 -5.67 11.66
C GLY A 146 -3.44 -6.76 11.81
N GLN A 147 -3.63 -7.61 12.83
CA GLN A 147 -2.78 -8.77 13.07
C GLN A 147 -3.09 -9.88 12.08
N THR A 148 -2.39 -9.89 10.95
CA THR A 148 -2.70 -10.73 9.78
C THR A 148 -1.47 -11.46 9.26
N GLU A 149 -0.28 -10.96 9.58
CA GLU A 149 0.97 -11.55 9.11
C GLU A 149 1.44 -12.67 10.04
N ALA A 150 2.02 -13.73 9.46
CA ALA A 150 2.70 -14.76 10.23
C ALA A 150 3.98 -14.18 10.88
N TYR A 151 4.27 -14.63 12.10
CA TYR A 151 5.56 -14.41 12.74
C TYR A 151 6.69 -14.93 11.85
N ALA A 152 7.62 -14.03 11.55
CA ALA A 152 8.93 -14.36 10.99
C ALA A 152 10.00 -13.63 11.82
N PRO A 153 11.01 -14.34 12.37
CA PRO A 153 12.07 -13.69 13.14
C PRO A 153 12.91 -12.75 12.27
N TYR A 154 12.99 -13.03 10.97
CA TYR A 154 13.69 -12.26 9.96
C TYR A 154 12.79 -12.08 8.73
N TYR A 155 12.13 -10.93 8.60
CA TYR A 155 11.07 -10.75 7.60
C TYR A 155 11.53 -10.90 6.15
N PHE A 156 12.78 -10.51 5.86
CA PHE A 156 13.36 -10.60 4.52
C PHE A 156 14.30 -11.81 4.35
N GLU A 157 14.28 -12.79 5.24
CA GLU A 157 15.15 -13.97 5.12
C GLU A 157 14.83 -14.76 3.85
N GLY A 158 15.87 -15.07 3.06
CA GLY A 158 15.75 -15.83 1.82
C GLY A 158 15.22 -15.04 0.62
N THR A 159 15.01 -13.72 0.74
CA THR A 159 14.52 -12.87 -0.36
C THR A 159 15.24 -11.52 -0.43
N ILE A 160 15.12 -10.85 -1.58
CA ILE A 160 15.59 -9.47 -1.74
C ILE A 160 14.52 -8.55 -1.12
N PRO A 161 14.86 -7.65 -0.18
CA PRO A 161 13.86 -6.86 0.54
C PRO A 161 12.89 -6.09 -0.36
N GLY A 162 13.38 -5.47 -1.44
CA GLY A 162 12.51 -4.77 -2.40
C GLY A 162 11.50 -5.68 -3.10
N MET A 163 11.89 -6.92 -3.45
CA MET A 163 10.97 -7.89 -4.05
C MET A 163 9.89 -8.33 -3.06
N LYS A 164 10.24 -8.45 -1.76
CA LYS A 164 9.26 -8.78 -0.72
C LYS A 164 8.26 -7.65 -0.50
N LEU A 165 8.71 -6.40 -0.54
CA LEU A 165 7.83 -5.24 -0.44
C LEU A 165 6.89 -5.15 -1.66
N VAL A 166 7.35 -5.46 -2.87
CA VAL A 166 6.46 -5.58 -4.05
C VAL A 166 5.45 -6.72 -3.86
N GLU A 167 5.90 -7.88 -3.37
CA GLU A 167 5.01 -9.00 -3.08
C GLU A 167 3.92 -8.63 -2.07
N ASN A 168 4.23 -7.82 -1.05
CA ASN A 168 3.23 -7.33 -0.10
C ASN A 168 2.13 -6.51 -0.77
N ILE A 169 2.47 -5.68 -1.75
CA ILE A 169 1.48 -4.91 -2.50
C ILE A 169 0.51 -5.86 -3.20
N ASP A 170 1.03 -6.85 -3.91
CA ASP A 170 0.22 -7.81 -4.66
C ASP A 170 -0.62 -8.73 -3.75
N THR A 171 -0.04 -9.19 -2.65
CA THR A 171 -0.65 -10.22 -1.78
C THR A 171 -1.56 -9.64 -0.70
N ILE A 172 -1.24 -8.47 -0.15
CA ILE A 172 -1.99 -7.85 0.94
C ILE A 172 -3.04 -6.86 0.40
N LEU A 173 -2.68 -6.05 -0.61
CA LEU A 173 -3.59 -5.06 -1.18
C LEU A 173 -4.28 -5.57 -2.45
N GLY A 174 -3.55 -6.27 -3.33
CA GLY A 174 -4.04 -6.66 -4.64
C GLY A 174 -4.51 -5.43 -5.43
N ALA A 175 -5.74 -5.47 -5.97
CA ALA A 175 -6.28 -4.36 -6.74
C ALA A 175 -6.41 -3.06 -5.93
N ARG A 176 -6.55 -3.14 -4.60
CA ARG A 176 -6.64 -1.96 -3.71
C ARG A 176 -5.35 -1.15 -3.66
N ALA A 177 -4.24 -1.67 -4.18
CA ALA A 177 -2.99 -0.94 -4.33
C ALA A 177 -3.11 0.32 -5.19
N ALA A 178 -4.17 0.45 -6.00
CA ALA A 178 -4.48 1.69 -6.70
C ALA A 178 -4.75 2.88 -5.77
N VAL A 179 -5.22 2.62 -4.53
CA VAL A 179 -5.57 3.65 -3.54
C VAL A 179 -4.74 3.50 -2.27
N PHE A 180 -4.62 2.29 -1.74
CA PHE A 180 -3.93 2.04 -0.48
C PHE A 180 -2.41 1.91 -0.63
N ARG A 181 -1.70 2.30 0.43
CA ARG A 181 -0.32 1.94 0.74
C ARG A 181 -0.33 0.93 1.88
N VAL A 182 0.61 -0.02 1.91
CA VAL A 182 0.70 -1.06 2.93
C VAL A 182 1.97 -0.91 3.77
N GLY A 183 1.80 -0.93 5.09
CA GLY A 183 2.90 -1.07 6.05
C GLY A 183 2.80 -2.39 6.80
N VAL A 184 3.92 -3.11 6.95
CA VAL A 184 3.98 -4.33 7.76
C VAL A 184 4.90 -4.12 8.96
N ILE A 185 4.39 -4.26 10.18
CA ILE A 185 5.20 -4.17 11.40
C ILE A 185 5.53 -5.58 11.89
N GLY A 186 6.81 -5.86 12.13
CA GLY A 186 7.26 -7.17 12.59
C GLY A 186 8.55 -7.12 13.40
N ASP A 187 9.21 -8.28 13.47
CA ASP A 187 10.48 -8.46 14.16
C ASP A 187 11.67 -7.88 13.34
N GLN A 188 12.84 -8.51 13.40
CA GLN A 188 14.01 -8.01 12.68
C GLN A 188 13.83 -8.15 11.15
N MET A 189 14.39 -7.18 10.42
CA MET A 189 14.42 -7.23 8.96
C MET A 189 15.31 -8.38 8.45
N GLN A 190 16.53 -8.46 8.97
CA GLN A 190 17.53 -9.47 8.61
C GLN A 190 18.48 -9.71 9.79
N ARG A 191 19.14 -10.88 9.81
CA ARG A 191 20.11 -11.22 10.85
C ARG A 191 21.26 -10.20 10.89
N GLY A 192 21.47 -9.59 12.06
CA GLY A 192 22.54 -8.60 12.27
C GLY A 192 22.23 -7.22 11.68
N HIS A 193 21.02 -7.00 11.16
CA HIS A 193 20.56 -5.71 10.68
C HIS A 193 19.72 -5.02 11.76
N TRP A 194 20.20 -3.87 12.25
CA TRP A 194 19.59 -3.14 13.37
C TRP A 194 18.76 -1.92 12.95
N GLY A 195 18.54 -1.73 11.65
CA GLY A 195 17.59 -0.71 11.17
C GLY A 195 16.15 -1.04 11.56
N THR A 196 15.32 -0.01 11.70
CA THR A 196 13.94 -0.11 12.17
C THR A 196 12.90 0.03 11.07
N GLY A 197 13.31 0.21 9.81
CA GLY A 197 12.39 0.17 8.69
C GLY A 197 13.05 0.25 7.32
N LEU A 198 12.26 -0.10 6.31
CA LEU A 198 12.62 -0.08 4.89
C LEU A 198 11.36 0.25 4.07
N ALA A 199 11.49 1.11 3.06
CA ALA A 199 10.41 1.45 2.15
C ALA A 199 10.86 1.38 0.70
N LEU A 200 9.93 1.11 -0.21
CA LEU A 200 10.13 1.33 -1.64
C LEU A 200 9.92 2.81 -1.98
N VAL A 201 10.84 3.38 -2.77
CA VAL A 201 10.69 4.74 -3.30
C VAL A 201 9.77 4.69 -4.51
N ALA A 202 8.76 5.56 -4.53
CA ALA A 202 7.74 5.64 -5.58
C ALA A 202 6.85 4.40 -5.73
N ASP A 203 6.70 3.62 -4.65
CA ASP A 203 5.81 2.46 -4.61
C ASP A 203 5.09 2.36 -3.25
N ASN A 204 4.24 1.36 -3.10
CA ASN A 204 3.17 1.36 -2.11
C ASN A 204 3.43 0.53 -0.85
N SER A 205 4.68 0.15 -0.55
CA SER A 205 4.99 -0.71 0.60
C SER A 205 6.19 -0.30 1.43
N PHE A 206 6.04 -0.47 2.75
CA PHE A 206 7.12 -0.37 3.74
C PHE A 206 7.01 -1.42 4.85
N TYR A 207 8.11 -1.59 5.57
CA TYR A 207 8.28 -2.40 6.77
C TYR A 207 8.87 -1.54 7.89
#